data_AF-A0A7C0U3V6-F1
#
_entry.id   AF-A0A7C0U3V6-F1
#
_cell.length_a   1.000
_cell.length_b   1.000
_cell.length_c   1.000
_cell.angle_alpha   90.00
_cell.angle_beta   90.00
_cell.angle_gamma   90.00
#
_symmetry.space_group_name_H-M   'P 1'
#
loop_
_entity.id
_entity.type
_entity.pdbx_description
1 polymer ?
#
loop_
_entity_poly.entity_id
_entity_poly.type
_entity_poly.pdbx_seq_one_letter_code
_entity_poly.pdbx_strand_id
1 'polypeptide(L)'
;MKQIFEHGFFHGDPHPGNIFVLPDNVICFLDYGMMGRIDEEIKENLALLIKACIDKDISETTRWLLRLYPAKKVNLREFKLDIWELLDQYHGVPLKQIELKRVFRQVLYLVEKHHLKIPPDLFLLNKALVSLEGIGRSLDPDFNAVEQIQPFIKEIILKKFSLRNIIHKGQKSFRELFVLFQESPQEIREFLSLLKKGEIKVKFEHKGLETFIAKQDQVNNRLSFAIISASLIISSALIVLSDIPPFIFGIPIIGLIGFLVAGFMGLWLLIAIFRSGKF
;
A
#
# COMPACT_ATOMS: atom_id res chain seq x y z
N MET A 1 -34.15 -0.88 8.15
CA MET A 1 -33.17 0.22 7.97
C MET A 1 -32.94 1.04 9.23
N LYS A 2 -33.95 1.63 9.89
CA LYS A 2 -33.77 2.41 11.14
C LYS A 2 -32.99 1.68 12.24
N GLN A 3 -33.36 0.44 12.55
CA GLN A 3 -32.63 -0.41 13.51
C GLN A 3 -31.10 -0.43 13.28
N ILE A 4 -30.68 -0.52 12.03
CA ILE A 4 -29.26 -0.61 11.64
C ILE A 4 -28.61 0.78 11.67
N PHE A 5 -29.13 1.73 10.89
CA PHE A 5 -28.43 3.00 10.62
C PHE A 5 -28.70 4.09 11.66
N GLU A 6 -29.86 4.06 12.33
CA GLU A 6 -30.21 5.02 13.36
C GLU A 6 -29.79 4.48 14.74
N HIS A 7 -30.28 3.29 15.11
CA HIS A 7 -30.07 2.75 16.45
C HIS A 7 -28.77 1.95 16.61
N GLY A 8 -28.20 1.40 15.53
CA GLY A 8 -27.04 0.51 15.61
C GLY A 8 -27.35 -0.83 16.30
N PHE A 9 -28.62 -1.17 16.47
CA PHE A 9 -29.07 -2.40 17.11
C PHE A 9 -30.23 -2.98 16.31
N PHE A 10 -30.07 -4.20 15.82
CA PHE A 10 -30.96 -4.75 14.80
C PHE A 10 -31.26 -6.23 14.99
N HIS A 11 -32.42 -6.62 14.47
CA HIS A 11 -32.82 -8.01 14.40
C HIS A 11 -31.99 -8.72 13.31
N GLY A 12 -31.22 -9.72 13.72
CA GLY A 12 -30.25 -10.42 12.88
C GLY A 12 -30.86 -11.48 11.95
N ASP A 13 -32.08 -11.93 12.24
CA ASP A 13 -32.80 -12.90 11.38
C ASP A 13 -34.29 -12.57 11.19
N PRO A 14 -34.63 -11.46 10.53
CA PRO A 14 -36.01 -10.99 10.42
C PRO A 14 -36.84 -11.81 9.42
N HIS A 15 -36.83 -13.14 9.51
CA HIS A 15 -37.59 -14.02 8.61
C HIS A 15 -39.12 -13.89 8.84
N PRO A 16 -39.99 -14.12 7.83
CA PRO A 16 -41.45 -14.00 7.98
C PRO A 16 -42.04 -14.74 9.18
N GLY A 17 -41.47 -15.88 9.58
CA GLY A 17 -41.91 -16.63 10.75
C GLY A 17 -41.76 -15.91 12.09
N ASN A 18 -40.89 -14.90 12.16
CA ASN A 18 -40.60 -14.14 13.38
C ASN A 18 -41.26 -12.75 13.39
N ILE A 19 -42.10 -12.43 12.41
CA ILE A 19 -42.72 -11.12 12.25
C ILE A 19 -44.22 -11.26 12.06
N PHE A 20 -44.99 -10.60 12.92
CA PHE A 20 -46.42 -10.37 12.70
C PHE A 20 -46.73 -8.92 12.36
N VAL A 21 -47.71 -8.75 11.48
CA VAL A 21 -48.33 -7.45 11.21
C VAL A 21 -49.65 -7.43 11.97
N LEU A 22 -49.68 -6.62 13.03
CA LEU A 22 -50.87 -6.37 13.83
C LEU A 22 -51.74 -5.27 13.18
N PRO A 23 -52.99 -5.08 13.63
CA PRO A 23 -53.78 -3.91 13.27
C PRO A 23 -53.00 -2.59 13.46
N ASP A 24 -53.42 -1.54 12.75
CA ASP A 24 -52.79 -0.22 12.78
C ASP A 24 -51.33 -0.17 12.28
N ASN A 25 -50.96 -1.09 11.37
CA ASN A 25 -49.63 -1.19 10.76
C ASN A 25 -48.49 -1.40 11.78
N VAL A 26 -48.78 -2.06 12.89
CA VAL A 26 -47.78 -2.35 13.92
C VAL A 26 -47.03 -3.64 13.58
N ILE A 27 -45.72 -3.56 13.48
CA ILE A 27 -44.84 -4.71 13.27
C ILE A 27 -44.44 -5.28 14.64
N CYS A 28 -44.81 -6.52 14.90
CA CYS A 28 -44.46 -7.27 16.11
C CYS A 28 -43.37 -8.29 15.80
N PHE A 29 -42.25 -8.24 16.53
CA PHE A 29 -41.19 -9.25 16.45
C PHE A 29 -41.43 -10.30 17.54
N LEU A 30 -41.39 -11.57 17.15
CA LEU A 30 -41.67 -12.69 18.04
C LEU A 30 -40.41 -13.27 18.68
N ASP A 31 -39.30 -13.22 17.95
CA ASP A 31 -38.02 -13.77 18.35
C ASP A 31 -37.01 -12.64 18.52
N TYR A 32 -36.09 -12.81 19.47
CA TYR A 32 -34.96 -11.92 19.73
C TYR A 32 -33.67 -12.71 19.98
N GLY A 33 -33.64 -14.02 19.64
CA GLY A 33 -32.50 -14.90 19.83
C GLY A 33 -31.29 -14.56 18.96
N MET A 34 -31.51 -13.85 17.85
CA MET A 34 -30.44 -13.36 16.96
C MET A 34 -30.51 -11.85 16.82
N MET A 35 -29.78 -11.12 17.67
CA MET A 35 -29.65 -9.66 17.61
C MET A 35 -28.21 -9.25 17.30
N GLY A 36 -28.05 -8.22 16.49
CA GLY A 36 -26.75 -7.65 16.14
C GLY A 36 -26.59 -6.24 16.65
N ARG A 37 -25.35 -5.83 16.89
CA ARG A 37 -25.00 -4.45 17.25
C ARG A 37 -23.84 -3.97 16.39
N ILE A 38 -23.95 -2.75 15.90
CA ILE A 38 -22.86 -2.03 15.24
C ILE A 38 -22.68 -0.69 15.95
N ASP A 39 -21.43 -0.34 16.21
CA ASP A 39 -21.10 0.96 16.79
C ASP A 39 -21.15 2.07 15.74
N GLU A 40 -20.97 3.31 16.19
CA GLU A 40 -20.94 4.48 15.30
C GLU A 40 -19.80 4.41 14.29
N GLU A 41 -18.65 3.83 14.62
CA GLU A 41 -17.53 3.72 13.69
C GLU A 41 -17.87 2.79 12.53
N ILE A 42 -18.43 1.62 12.81
CA ILE A 42 -18.89 0.67 11.78
C ILE A 42 -19.99 1.30 10.93
N LYS A 43 -20.97 1.99 11.53
CA LYS A 43 -22.01 2.71 10.78
C LYS A 43 -21.43 3.76 9.83
N GLU A 44 -20.49 4.58 10.33
CA GLU A 44 -19.80 5.58 9.52
C GLU A 44 -18.98 4.92 8.38
N ASN A 45 -18.28 3.82 8.66
CA ASN A 45 -17.46 3.10 7.67
C ASN A 45 -18.32 2.43 6.61
N LEU A 46 -19.47 1.85 6.97
CA LEU A 46 -20.47 1.31 6.04
C LEU A 46 -21.02 2.40 5.12
N ALA A 47 -21.37 3.56 5.68
CA ALA A 47 -21.86 4.69 4.90
C ALA A 47 -20.82 5.20 3.89
N LEU A 48 -19.56 5.28 4.30
CA LEU A 48 -18.46 5.68 3.43
C LEU A 48 -18.13 4.63 2.37
N LEU A 49 -18.20 3.34 2.70
CA LEU A 49 -18.07 2.26 1.72
C LEU A 49 -19.17 2.35 0.66
N ILE A 50 -20.43 2.48 1.07
CA ILE A 50 -21.56 2.58 0.14
C ILE A 50 -21.40 3.81 -0.75
N LYS A 51 -21.02 4.96 -0.18
CA LYS A 51 -20.72 6.18 -0.93
C LYS A 51 -19.61 5.94 -1.96
N ALA A 52 -18.50 5.33 -1.55
CA ALA A 52 -17.36 5.06 -2.42
C ALA A 52 -17.74 4.12 -3.59
N CYS A 53 -18.59 3.12 -3.34
CA CYS A 53 -19.13 2.25 -4.38
C CYS A 53 -20.00 3.03 -5.38
N ILE A 54 -20.87 3.92 -4.89
CA ILE A 54 -21.74 4.77 -5.74
C ILE A 54 -20.90 5.74 -6.58
N ASP A 55 -19.89 6.36 -5.97
CA ASP A 55 -18.97 7.30 -6.64
C ASP A 55 -17.95 6.58 -7.55
N LYS A 56 -17.92 5.25 -7.52
CA LYS A 56 -16.96 4.39 -8.23
C LYS A 56 -15.51 4.69 -7.87
N ASP A 57 -15.27 5.14 -6.64
CA ASP A 57 -13.92 5.39 -6.15
C ASP A 57 -13.31 4.06 -5.67
N ILE A 58 -12.48 3.46 -6.52
CA ILE A 58 -11.78 2.19 -6.24
C ILE A 58 -10.89 2.32 -5.00
N SER A 59 -10.24 3.47 -4.82
CA SER A 59 -9.28 3.68 -3.73
C SER A 59 -9.99 3.81 -2.39
N GLU A 60 -11.07 4.59 -2.33
CA GLU A 60 -11.90 4.71 -1.13
C GLU A 60 -12.65 3.39 -0.86
N THR A 61 -13.21 2.73 -1.88
CA THR A 61 -13.88 1.43 -1.72
C THR A 61 -12.92 0.41 -1.11
N THR A 62 -11.70 0.30 -1.67
CA THR A 62 -10.63 -0.55 -1.12
C THR A 62 -10.34 -0.20 0.34
N ARG A 63 -10.18 1.08 0.66
CA ARG A 63 -9.87 1.54 2.01
C ARG A 63 -10.96 1.15 3.01
N TRP A 64 -12.22 1.45 2.71
CA TRP A 64 -13.32 1.22 3.62
C TRP A 64 -13.67 -0.27 3.74
N LEU A 65 -13.52 -1.05 2.66
CA LEU A 65 -13.70 -2.50 2.72
C LEU A 65 -12.65 -3.14 3.64
N LEU A 66 -11.37 -2.75 3.54
CA LEU A 66 -10.31 -3.27 4.42
C LEU A 66 -10.43 -2.81 5.87
N ARG A 67 -11.07 -1.65 6.13
CA ARG A 67 -11.40 -1.24 7.50
C ARG A 67 -12.50 -2.10 8.12
N LEU A 68 -13.51 -2.48 7.33
CA LEU A 68 -14.61 -3.33 7.78
C LEU A 68 -14.22 -4.81 7.86
N TYR A 69 -13.39 -5.27 6.92
CA TYR A 69 -12.91 -6.65 6.80
C TYR A 69 -11.38 -6.68 6.90
N PRO A 70 -10.82 -6.60 8.11
CA PRO A 70 -9.38 -6.49 8.31
C PRO A 70 -8.67 -7.80 7.96
N ALA A 71 -7.42 -7.70 7.51
CA ALA A 71 -6.58 -8.83 7.17
C ALA A 71 -5.12 -8.58 7.59
N LYS A 72 -4.39 -9.67 7.85
CA LYS A 72 -2.96 -9.59 8.23
C LYS A 72 -2.06 -9.22 7.05
N LYS A 73 -2.36 -9.76 5.87
CA LYS A 73 -1.63 -9.53 4.62
C LYS A 73 -2.61 -9.57 3.46
N VAL A 74 -2.57 -8.56 2.59
CA VAL A 74 -3.38 -8.48 1.38
C VAL A 74 -2.49 -7.98 0.25
N ASN A 75 -2.56 -8.62 -0.91
CA ASN A 75 -1.96 -8.10 -2.12
C ASN A 75 -2.80 -6.91 -2.62
N LEU A 76 -2.46 -5.69 -2.19
CA LEU A 76 -3.24 -4.50 -2.49
C LEU A 76 -3.44 -4.24 -3.98
N ARG A 77 -2.48 -4.65 -4.83
CA ARG A 77 -2.59 -4.45 -6.28
C ARG A 77 -3.68 -5.35 -6.87
N GLU A 78 -3.64 -6.64 -6.54
CA GLU A 78 -4.62 -7.62 -6.98
C GLU A 78 -6.01 -7.32 -6.42
N PHE A 79 -6.08 -6.98 -5.14
CA PHE A 79 -7.34 -6.61 -4.50
C PHE A 79 -8.00 -5.39 -5.14
N LYS A 80 -7.22 -4.35 -5.49
CA LYS A 80 -7.73 -3.19 -6.23
C LYS A 80 -8.26 -3.56 -7.62
N LEU A 81 -7.61 -4.49 -8.32
CA LEU A 81 -8.07 -4.96 -9.63
C LEU A 81 -9.42 -5.67 -9.50
N ASP A 82 -9.57 -6.56 -8.52
CA ASP A 82 -10.85 -7.23 -8.28
C ASP A 82 -11.97 -6.26 -7.87
N ILE A 83 -11.65 -5.24 -7.07
CA ILE A 83 -12.61 -4.18 -6.72
C ILE A 83 -12.99 -3.37 -7.96
N TRP A 84 -12.04 -3.07 -8.85
CA TRP A 84 -12.32 -2.40 -10.13
C TRP A 84 -13.28 -3.24 -10.98
N GLU A 85 -13.00 -4.54 -11.15
CA GLU A 85 -13.88 -5.46 -11.89
C GLU A 85 -15.29 -5.53 -11.28
N LEU A 86 -15.40 -5.54 -9.96
CA LEU A 86 -16.70 -5.52 -9.28
C LEU A 86 -17.47 -4.23 -9.57
N LEU A 87 -16.82 -3.06 -9.46
CA LEU A 87 -17.47 -1.77 -9.69
C LEU A 87 -17.84 -1.55 -11.16
N ASP A 88 -17.03 -2.05 -12.09
CA ASP A 88 -17.28 -1.94 -13.54
C ASP A 88 -18.54 -2.70 -13.97
N GLN A 89 -18.87 -3.82 -13.32
CA GLN A 89 -20.11 -4.58 -13.60
C GLN A 89 -21.40 -3.80 -13.35
N TYR A 90 -21.34 -2.79 -12.46
CA TYR A 90 -22.49 -1.93 -12.15
C TYR A 90 -22.39 -0.58 -12.88
N HIS A 91 -21.48 -0.46 -13.85
CA HIS A 91 -21.30 0.77 -14.60
C HIS A 91 -22.55 1.11 -15.45
N GLY A 92 -23.21 2.22 -15.10
CA GLY A 92 -24.38 2.71 -15.84
C GLY A 92 -25.69 2.00 -15.46
N VAL A 93 -25.64 1.07 -14.50
CA VAL A 93 -26.84 0.41 -13.95
C VAL A 93 -27.52 1.35 -12.96
N PRO A 94 -28.80 1.71 -13.16
CA PRO A 94 -29.55 2.50 -12.19
C PRO A 94 -29.64 1.78 -10.83
N LEU A 95 -29.58 2.52 -9.72
CA LEU A 95 -29.64 1.94 -8.35
C LEU A 95 -30.85 1.02 -8.15
N LYS A 96 -32.00 1.37 -8.73
CA LYS A 96 -33.23 0.56 -8.69
C LYS A 96 -33.11 -0.85 -9.27
N GLN A 97 -32.11 -1.09 -10.15
CA GLN A 97 -31.87 -2.40 -10.78
C GLN A 97 -30.79 -3.20 -10.05
N ILE A 98 -30.15 -2.63 -9.01
CA ILE A 98 -29.12 -3.31 -8.24
C ILE A 98 -29.77 -4.20 -7.18
N GLU A 99 -29.38 -5.48 -7.18
CA GLU A 99 -29.81 -6.46 -6.18
C GLU A 99 -28.80 -6.56 -5.06
N LEU A 100 -29.24 -6.25 -3.83
CA LEU A 100 -28.36 -6.19 -2.67
C LEU A 100 -27.75 -7.58 -2.37
N LYS A 101 -28.55 -8.64 -2.49
CA LYS A 101 -28.11 -10.04 -2.39
C LYS A 101 -26.97 -10.39 -3.34
N ARG A 102 -26.97 -9.86 -4.57
CA ARG A 102 -25.91 -10.12 -5.56
C ARG A 102 -24.63 -9.40 -5.18
N VAL A 103 -24.73 -8.13 -4.82
CA VAL A 103 -23.59 -7.31 -4.36
C VAL A 103 -22.93 -7.96 -3.13
N PHE A 104 -23.71 -8.35 -2.13
CA PHE A 104 -23.17 -8.98 -0.92
C PHE A 104 -22.46 -10.31 -1.21
N ARG A 105 -22.99 -11.12 -2.12
CA ARG A 105 -22.32 -12.37 -2.52
C ARG A 105 -20.96 -12.11 -3.15
N GLN A 106 -20.85 -11.08 -3.99
CA GLN A 106 -19.58 -10.69 -4.60
C GLN A 106 -18.59 -10.14 -3.57
N VAL A 107 -19.07 -9.33 -2.63
CA VAL A 107 -18.24 -8.84 -1.51
C VAL A 107 -17.73 -10.00 -0.65
N LEU A 108 -18.60 -10.95 -0.29
CA LEU A 108 -18.20 -12.14 0.46
C LEU A 108 -17.17 -12.98 -0.30
N TYR A 109 -17.33 -13.14 -1.62
CA TYR A 109 -16.35 -13.80 -2.47
C TYR A 109 -14.98 -13.08 -2.43
N LEU A 110 -14.95 -11.74 -2.50
CA LEU A 110 -13.69 -10.98 -2.38
C LEU A 110 -13.06 -11.13 -1.01
N VAL A 111 -13.88 -11.11 0.05
CA VAL A 111 -13.43 -11.32 1.42
C VAL A 111 -12.80 -12.71 1.57
N GLU A 112 -13.42 -13.74 1.02
CA GLU A 112 -12.89 -15.11 1.04
C GLU A 112 -11.61 -15.24 0.20
N LYS A 113 -11.64 -14.78 -1.06
CA LYS A 113 -10.51 -14.82 -2.01
C LYS A 113 -9.25 -14.17 -1.44
N HIS A 114 -9.40 -13.04 -0.74
CA HIS A 114 -8.28 -12.28 -0.15
C HIS A 114 -8.03 -12.62 1.33
N HIS A 115 -8.66 -13.67 1.85
CA HIS A 115 -8.51 -14.12 3.24
C HIS A 115 -8.75 -12.99 4.26
N LEU A 116 -9.72 -12.12 3.99
CA LEU A 116 -10.14 -11.08 4.91
C LEU A 116 -10.95 -11.69 6.05
N LYS A 117 -10.81 -11.14 7.26
CA LYS A 117 -11.59 -11.57 8.41
C LYS A 117 -12.99 -11.00 8.31
N ILE A 118 -14.01 -11.84 8.48
CA ILE A 118 -15.41 -11.42 8.61
C ILE A 118 -15.73 -11.22 10.09
N PRO A 119 -16.01 -9.98 10.55
CA PRO A 119 -16.55 -9.76 11.88
C PRO A 119 -17.95 -10.39 12.02
N PRO A 120 -18.28 -11.03 13.16
CA PRO A 120 -19.60 -11.64 13.38
C PRO A 120 -20.78 -10.67 13.18
N ASP A 121 -20.66 -9.44 13.66
CA ASP A 121 -21.72 -8.43 13.54
C ASP A 121 -21.99 -8.03 12.08
N LEU A 122 -20.94 -7.97 11.25
CA LEU A 122 -21.09 -7.68 9.81
C LEU A 122 -21.69 -8.87 9.07
N PHE A 123 -21.33 -10.10 9.45
CA PHE A 123 -21.98 -11.29 8.89
C PHE A 123 -23.48 -11.30 9.20
N LEU A 124 -23.84 -11.02 10.45
CA LEU A 124 -25.23 -10.96 10.89
C LEU A 124 -26.00 -9.83 10.20
N LEU A 125 -25.35 -8.67 10.02
CA LEU A 125 -25.90 -7.55 9.26
C LEU A 125 -26.21 -7.93 7.81
N ASN A 126 -25.27 -8.61 7.13
CA ASN A 126 -25.45 -9.07 5.76
C ASN A 126 -26.64 -10.06 5.68
N LYS A 127 -26.76 -11.00 6.63
CA LYS A 127 -27.89 -11.93 6.71
C LYS A 127 -29.21 -11.17 6.86
N ALA A 128 -29.29 -10.24 7.81
CA ALA A 128 -30.49 -9.46 8.07
C ALA A 128 -30.94 -8.65 6.83
N LEU A 129 -30.00 -7.99 6.16
CA LEU A 129 -30.29 -7.18 4.97
C LEU A 129 -30.79 -8.03 3.79
N VAL A 130 -30.19 -9.20 3.55
CA VAL A 130 -30.63 -10.13 2.50
C VAL A 130 -32.02 -10.69 2.79
N SER A 131 -32.30 -11.05 4.05
CA SER A 131 -33.64 -11.50 4.46
C SER A 131 -34.68 -10.40 4.27
N LEU A 132 -34.36 -9.15 4.67
CA LEU A 132 -35.27 -8.01 4.49
C LEU A 132 -35.52 -7.68 3.01
N GLU A 133 -34.51 -7.76 2.14
CA GLU A 133 -34.71 -7.59 0.69
C GLU A 133 -35.64 -8.67 0.13
N GLY A 134 -35.46 -9.93 0.55
CA GLY A 134 -36.33 -11.03 0.14
C GLY A 134 -37.78 -10.82 0.54
N ILE A 135 -38.02 -10.39 1.79
CA ILE A 135 -39.37 -10.09 2.29
C ILE A 135 -39.96 -8.89 1.56
N GLY A 136 -39.19 -7.81 1.43
CA GLY A 136 -39.61 -6.61 0.72
C GLY A 136 -40.08 -6.93 -0.70
N ARG A 137 -39.29 -7.69 -1.46
CA ARG A 137 -39.65 -8.12 -2.82
C ARG A 137 -40.83 -9.09 -2.88
N SER A 138 -41.07 -9.89 -1.84
CA SER A 138 -42.23 -10.77 -1.78
C SER A 138 -43.55 -10.01 -1.56
N LEU A 139 -43.48 -8.83 -0.93
CA LEU A 139 -44.63 -7.97 -0.65
C LEU A 139 -44.84 -6.91 -1.74
N ASP A 140 -43.75 -6.37 -2.28
CA ASP A 140 -43.72 -5.36 -3.33
C ASP A 140 -42.62 -5.75 -4.35
N PRO A 141 -42.99 -6.28 -5.54
CA PRO A 141 -42.01 -6.67 -6.56
C PRO A 141 -41.07 -5.55 -7.01
N ASP A 142 -41.50 -4.29 -6.90
CA ASP A 142 -40.71 -3.11 -7.28
C ASP A 142 -39.84 -2.59 -6.12
N PHE A 143 -39.87 -3.26 -4.96
CA PHE A 143 -39.07 -2.87 -3.80
C PHE A 143 -37.57 -2.94 -4.09
N ASN A 144 -36.89 -1.79 -3.91
CA ASN A 144 -35.44 -1.68 -4.02
C ASN A 144 -34.78 -1.29 -2.68
N ALA A 145 -34.05 -2.22 -2.08
CA ALA A 145 -33.37 -1.97 -0.80
C ALA A 145 -32.27 -0.89 -0.88
N VAL A 146 -31.58 -0.76 -2.03
CA VAL A 146 -30.50 0.21 -2.22
C VAL A 146 -31.05 1.64 -2.18
N GLU A 147 -32.18 1.91 -2.83
CA GLU A 147 -32.89 3.19 -2.80
C GLU A 147 -33.36 3.53 -1.38
N GLN A 148 -33.88 2.55 -0.63
CA GLN A 148 -34.32 2.76 0.75
C GLN A 148 -33.18 3.07 1.72
N ILE A 149 -31.95 2.61 1.43
CA ILE A 149 -30.77 2.87 2.27
C ILE A 149 -30.20 4.27 2.01
N GLN A 150 -30.29 4.79 0.78
CA GLN A 150 -29.65 6.03 0.35
C GLN A 150 -29.90 7.24 1.28
N PRO A 151 -31.12 7.51 1.78
CA PRO A 151 -31.36 8.65 2.67
C PRO A 151 -30.59 8.55 3.99
N PHE A 152 -30.51 7.35 4.58
CA PHE A 152 -29.78 7.10 5.82
C PHE A 152 -28.27 7.33 5.62
N ILE A 153 -27.72 6.89 4.48
CA ILE A 153 -26.31 7.10 4.16
C ILE A 153 -26.00 8.60 4.02
N LYS A 154 -26.87 9.34 3.32
CA LYS A 154 -26.74 10.79 3.18
C LYS A 154 -26.76 11.49 4.54
N GLU A 155 -27.67 11.10 5.44
CA GLU A 155 -27.74 11.67 6.79
C GLU A 155 -26.47 11.37 7.62
N ILE A 156 -25.97 10.13 7.59
CA ILE A 156 -24.74 9.74 8.29
C ILE A 156 -23.54 10.54 7.79
N ILE A 157 -23.40 10.70 6.47
CA ILE A 157 -22.31 11.47 5.86
C ILE A 157 -22.40 12.94 6.25
N LEU A 158 -23.59 13.55 6.12
CA LEU A 158 -23.82 14.95 6.50
C LEU A 158 -23.51 15.18 7.99
N LYS A 159 -23.93 14.26 8.86
CA LYS A 159 -23.61 14.30 10.28
C LYS A 159 -22.10 14.17 10.49
N LYS A 160 -21.43 13.21 9.87
CA LYS A 160 -19.98 12.99 10.00
C LYS A 160 -19.15 14.21 9.60
N PHE A 161 -19.51 14.86 8.48
CA PHE A 161 -18.81 16.05 7.96
C PHE A 161 -19.43 17.38 8.44
N SER A 162 -20.37 17.34 9.39
CA SER A 162 -20.91 18.58 9.97
C SER A 162 -19.82 19.35 10.70
N LEU A 163 -19.82 20.68 10.57
CA LEU A 163 -18.89 21.59 11.25
C LEU A 163 -18.81 21.28 12.75
N ARG A 164 -19.96 21.02 13.39
CA ARG A 164 -20.03 20.66 14.81
C ARG A 164 -19.24 19.39 15.13
N ASN A 165 -19.39 18.32 14.34
CA ASN A 165 -18.69 17.06 14.60
C ASN A 165 -17.21 17.14 14.26
N ILE A 166 -16.83 17.89 13.21
CA ILE A 166 -15.43 18.15 12.89
C ILE A 166 -14.75 18.93 14.04
N ILE A 167 -15.39 19.99 14.53
CA ILE A 167 -14.90 20.76 15.68
C ILE A 167 -14.80 19.87 16.92
N HIS A 168 -15.82 19.05 17.21
CA HIS A 168 -15.82 18.18 18.38
C HIS A 168 -14.72 17.10 18.31
N LYS A 169 -14.55 16.43 17.17
CA LYS A 169 -13.45 15.48 16.94
C LYS A 169 -12.09 16.19 17.01
N GLY A 170 -11.96 17.38 16.42
CA GLY A 170 -10.76 18.21 16.48
C GLY A 170 -10.39 18.64 17.90
N GLN A 171 -11.37 19.06 18.72
CA GLN A 171 -11.16 19.38 20.14
C GLN A 171 -10.71 18.16 20.94
N LYS A 172 -11.25 16.98 20.65
CA LYS A 172 -10.83 15.72 21.28
C LYS A 172 -9.37 15.41 20.93
N SER A 173 -9.02 15.41 19.64
CA SER A 173 -7.64 15.15 19.19
C SER A 173 -6.65 16.20 19.70
N PHE A 174 -7.05 17.47 19.76
CA PHE A 174 -6.23 18.53 20.34
C PHE A 174 -5.99 18.30 21.84
N ARG A 175 -7.01 17.87 22.58
CA ARG A 175 -6.88 17.53 24.01
C ARG A 175 -5.96 16.33 24.21
N GLU A 176 -6.07 15.29 23.41
CA GLU A 176 -5.17 14.13 23.44
C GLU A 176 -3.73 14.54 23.15
N LEU A 177 -3.50 15.37 22.13
CA LEU A 177 -2.18 15.91 21.82
C LEU A 177 -1.63 16.79 22.95
N PHE A 178 -2.50 17.58 23.59
CA PHE A 178 -2.12 18.45 24.70
C PHE A 178 -1.74 17.65 25.95
N VAL A 179 -2.47 16.57 26.27
CA VAL A 179 -2.13 15.65 27.36
C VAL A 179 -0.78 14.98 27.07
N LEU A 180 -0.60 14.46 25.85
CA LEU A 180 0.69 13.89 25.42
C LEU A 180 1.84 14.90 25.58
N PHE A 181 1.62 16.16 25.20
CA PHE A 181 2.61 17.22 25.36
C PHE A 181 2.94 17.51 26.84
N GLN A 182 1.95 17.45 27.74
CA GLN A 182 2.16 17.66 29.17
C GLN A 182 2.86 16.48 29.86
N GLU A 183 2.59 15.25 29.41
CA GLU A 183 3.14 14.03 29.99
C GLU A 183 4.55 13.69 29.47
N SER A 184 4.88 14.13 28.25
CA SER A 184 6.15 13.84 27.57
C SER A 184 7.04 15.07 27.28
N PRO A 185 7.25 16.03 28.22
CA PRO A 185 8.07 17.20 27.95
C PRO A 185 9.57 16.87 27.91
N GLN A 186 10.00 15.69 28.40
CA GLN A 186 11.38 15.23 28.33
C GLN A 186 11.73 14.78 26.91
N GLU A 187 10.87 13.98 26.26
CA GLU A 187 11.07 13.47 24.90
C GLU A 187 11.14 14.61 23.87
N ILE A 188 10.31 15.65 24.03
CA ILE A 188 10.33 16.84 23.18
C ILE A 188 11.64 17.62 23.39
N ARG A 189 12.07 17.79 24.64
CA ARG A 189 13.34 18.46 24.96
C ARG A 189 14.54 17.68 24.43
N GLU A 190 14.48 16.35 24.51
CA GLU A 190 15.51 15.46 24.01
C GLU A 190 15.60 15.55 22.47
N PHE A 191 14.47 15.47 21.76
CA PHE A 191 14.40 15.70 20.32
C PHE A 191 14.93 17.08 19.90
N LEU A 192 14.52 18.14 20.60
CA LEU A 192 15.02 19.50 20.36
C LEU A 192 16.51 19.65 20.69
N SER A 193 17.01 18.93 21.69
CA SER A 193 18.43 18.94 22.05
C SER A 193 19.28 18.21 21.00
N LEU A 194 18.79 17.10 20.45
CA LEU A 194 19.41 16.37 19.34
C LEU A 194 19.45 17.24 18.07
N LEU A 195 18.37 17.98 17.79
CA LEU A 195 18.31 19.00 16.73
C LEU A 195 19.35 20.12 16.95
N LYS A 196 19.38 20.72 18.14
CA LYS A 196 20.30 21.83 18.47
C LYS A 196 21.77 21.43 18.43
N LYS A 197 22.10 20.21 18.84
CA LYS A 197 23.47 19.70 18.81
C LYS A 197 23.92 19.26 17.41
N GLY A 198 23.03 19.28 16.41
CA GLY A 198 23.33 18.72 15.08
C GLY A 198 23.63 17.22 15.13
N GLU A 199 23.26 16.55 16.22
CA GLU A 199 23.53 15.13 16.48
C GLU A 199 22.51 14.21 15.81
N ILE A 200 21.61 14.75 14.99
CA ILE A 200 20.74 13.95 14.12
C ILE A 200 21.64 13.28 13.09
N LYS A 201 22.18 12.13 13.48
CA LYS A 201 22.82 11.19 12.57
C LYS A 201 21.71 10.58 11.73
N VAL A 202 21.40 11.22 10.61
CA VAL A 202 20.61 10.60 9.55
C VAL A 202 21.40 9.38 9.11
N LYS A 203 20.94 8.19 9.51
CA LYS A 203 21.55 6.92 9.13
C LYS A 203 21.25 6.70 7.65
N PHE A 204 22.06 7.30 6.78
CA PHE A 204 22.02 7.04 5.35
C PHE A 204 22.57 5.63 5.11
N GLU A 205 21.68 4.64 5.03
CA GLU A 205 22.03 3.33 4.47
C GLU A 205 22.13 3.47 2.94
N HIS A 206 23.28 3.96 2.47
CA HIS A 206 23.54 4.09 1.05
C HIS A 206 23.90 2.73 0.45
N LYS A 207 22.90 2.02 -0.08
CA LYS A 207 23.15 0.83 -0.91
C LYS A 207 23.94 1.26 -2.15
N GLY A 208 25.14 0.73 -2.36
CA GLY A 208 25.93 0.92 -3.59
C GLY A 208 27.20 1.76 -3.48
N LEU A 209 27.48 2.43 -2.34
CA LEU A 209 28.72 3.19 -2.19
C LEU A 209 29.95 2.28 -2.14
N GLU A 210 29.84 1.12 -1.48
CA GLU A 210 30.88 0.09 -1.47
C GLU A 210 31.20 -0.42 -2.88
N THR A 211 30.17 -0.57 -3.71
CA THR A 211 30.31 -0.99 -5.11
C THR A 211 30.94 0.10 -5.97
N PHE A 212 30.68 1.38 -5.65
CA PHE A 212 31.33 2.52 -6.30
C PHE A 212 32.82 2.61 -5.93
N ILE A 213 33.15 2.49 -4.64
CA ILE A 213 34.54 2.52 -4.15
C ILE A 213 35.35 1.37 -4.77
N ALA A 214 34.80 0.13 -4.76
CA ALA A 214 35.46 -1.02 -5.36
C ALA A 214 35.68 -0.87 -6.87
N LYS A 215 34.76 -0.21 -7.60
CA LYS A 215 34.94 0.11 -9.02
C LYS A 215 36.00 1.20 -9.23
N GLN A 216 36.09 2.19 -8.33
CA GLN A 216 37.08 3.26 -8.41
C GLN A 216 38.52 2.73 -8.29
N ASP A 217 38.77 1.81 -7.34
CA ASP A 217 40.10 1.21 -7.17
C ASP A 217 40.54 0.41 -8.40
N GLN A 218 39.61 -0.27 -9.07
CA GLN A 218 39.90 -0.96 -10.32
C GLN A 218 40.28 -0.01 -11.45
N VAL A 219 39.67 1.19 -11.51
CA VAL A 219 40.02 2.20 -12.51
C VAL A 219 41.40 2.81 -12.23
N ASN A 220 41.70 3.13 -10.97
CA ASN A 220 42.99 3.70 -10.57
C ASN A 220 44.16 2.76 -10.87
N ASN A 221 44.02 1.46 -10.59
CA ASN A 221 45.05 0.48 -10.90
C ASN A 221 45.27 0.34 -12.41
N ARG A 222 44.21 0.33 -13.23
CA ARG A 222 44.34 0.28 -14.70
C ARG A 222 45.08 1.48 -15.26
N LEU A 223 44.78 2.68 -14.76
CA LEU A 223 45.46 3.91 -15.15
C LEU A 223 46.95 3.86 -14.81
N SER A 224 47.29 3.40 -13.60
CA SER A 224 48.68 3.27 -13.17
C SER A 224 49.47 2.31 -14.07
N PHE A 225 48.90 1.13 -14.39
CA PHE A 225 49.52 0.18 -15.31
C PHE A 225 49.66 0.74 -16.73
N ALA A 226 48.66 1.45 -17.25
CA ALA A 226 48.73 2.08 -18.57
C ALA A 226 49.86 3.12 -18.65
N ILE A 227 50.01 3.97 -17.63
CA ILE A 227 51.07 4.98 -17.56
C ILE A 227 52.44 4.31 -17.52
N ILE A 228 52.65 3.32 -16.63
CA ILE A 228 53.94 2.61 -16.53
C ILE A 228 54.29 1.93 -17.86
N SER A 229 53.30 1.31 -18.50
CA SER A 229 53.51 0.62 -19.79
C SER A 229 53.86 1.62 -20.89
N ALA A 230 53.17 2.76 -20.97
CA ALA A 230 53.48 3.82 -21.93
C ALA A 230 54.88 4.41 -21.69
N SER A 231 55.25 4.68 -20.44
CA SER A 231 56.59 5.15 -20.07
C SER A 231 57.67 4.13 -20.46
N LEU A 232 57.45 2.84 -20.19
CA LEU A 232 58.38 1.78 -20.58
C LEU A 232 58.53 1.67 -22.10
N ILE A 233 57.44 1.77 -22.87
CA ILE A 233 57.48 1.77 -24.33
C ILE A 233 58.32 2.95 -24.84
N ILE A 234 58.07 4.15 -24.32
CA ILE A 234 58.78 5.37 -24.73
C ILE A 234 60.28 5.27 -24.35
N SER A 235 60.60 4.89 -23.12
CA SER A 235 61.99 4.72 -22.67
C SER A 235 62.73 3.63 -23.46
N SER A 236 62.07 2.51 -23.75
CA SER A 236 62.66 1.42 -24.53
C SER A 236 62.91 1.84 -25.98
N ALA A 237 61.97 2.57 -26.60
CA ALA A 237 62.12 3.12 -27.94
C ALA A 237 63.31 4.09 -28.03
N LEU A 238 63.46 4.97 -27.04
CA LEU A 238 64.59 5.91 -26.97
C LEU A 238 65.93 5.19 -26.82
N ILE A 239 66.00 4.13 -26.01
CA ILE A 239 67.22 3.32 -25.84
C ILE A 239 67.59 2.60 -27.14
N VAL A 240 66.61 2.04 -27.85
CA VAL A 240 66.85 1.42 -29.16
C VAL A 240 67.37 2.44 -30.17
N LEU A 241 66.81 3.65 -30.18
CA LEU A 241 67.23 4.73 -31.08
C LEU A 241 68.61 5.29 -30.74
N SER A 242 69.01 5.24 -29.47
CA SER A 242 70.28 5.79 -28.97
C SER A 242 71.48 4.85 -29.16
N ASP A 243 71.26 3.65 -29.74
CA ASP A 243 72.30 2.69 -30.11
C ASP A 243 73.28 2.35 -28.96
N ILE A 244 72.72 2.12 -27.76
CA ILE A 244 73.50 1.87 -26.54
C ILE A 244 73.86 0.37 -26.48
N PRO A 245 75.16 -0.01 -26.45
CA PRO A 245 75.58 -1.41 -26.30
C PRO A 245 75.22 -1.95 -24.90
N PRO A 246 75.04 -3.28 -24.71
CA PRO A 246 75.30 -4.38 -25.64
C PRO A 246 74.18 -4.64 -26.65
N PHE A 247 74.55 -5.21 -27.80
CA PHE A 247 73.65 -5.52 -28.91
C PHE A 247 73.41 -7.02 -29.08
N ILE A 248 72.19 -7.41 -29.44
CA ILE A 248 71.84 -8.74 -29.94
C ILE A 248 71.13 -8.53 -31.29
N PHE A 249 71.59 -9.20 -32.34
CA PHE A 249 71.05 -9.07 -33.72
C PHE A 249 70.94 -7.61 -34.22
N GLY A 250 71.82 -6.71 -33.76
CA GLY A 250 71.80 -5.29 -34.14
C GLY A 250 70.84 -4.40 -33.35
N ILE A 251 70.20 -4.90 -32.29
CA ILE A 251 69.28 -4.14 -31.43
C ILE A 251 69.83 -4.11 -29.99
N PRO A 252 69.80 -2.93 -29.30
CA PRO A 252 70.13 -2.84 -27.87
C PRO A 252 69.32 -3.80 -27.01
N ILE A 253 70.01 -4.65 -26.24
CA ILE A 253 69.37 -5.69 -25.41
C ILE A 253 68.41 -5.07 -24.39
N ILE A 254 68.80 -3.95 -23.77
CA ILE A 254 68.01 -3.27 -22.73
C ILE A 254 66.68 -2.76 -23.30
N GLY A 255 66.70 -2.20 -24.51
CA GLY A 255 65.49 -1.74 -25.19
C GLY A 255 64.57 -2.90 -25.57
N LEU A 256 65.13 -4.01 -26.05
CA LEU A 256 64.35 -5.22 -26.36
C LEU A 256 63.65 -5.81 -25.12
N ILE A 257 64.37 -5.91 -24.00
CA ILE A 257 63.80 -6.37 -22.73
C ILE A 257 62.67 -5.43 -22.28
N GLY A 258 62.87 -4.12 -22.37
CA GLY A 258 61.86 -3.15 -21.99
C GLY A 258 60.58 -3.23 -22.83
N PHE A 259 60.69 -3.48 -24.14
CA PHE A 259 59.53 -3.74 -25.01
C PHE A 259 58.81 -5.05 -24.67
N LEU A 260 59.54 -6.12 -24.36
CA LEU A 260 58.94 -7.40 -23.95
C LEU A 260 58.16 -7.25 -22.63
N VAL A 261 58.74 -6.54 -21.65
CA VAL A 261 58.07 -6.26 -20.37
C VAL A 261 56.83 -5.39 -20.58
N ALA A 262 56.93 -4.32 -21.37
CA ALA A 262 55.80 -3.45 -21.64
C ALA A 262 54.68 -4.17 -22.42
N GLY A 263 55.04 -5.03 -23.38
CA GLY A 263 54.09 -5.85 -24.13
C GLY A 263 53.36 -6.85 -23.22
N PHE A 264 54.08 -7.50 -22.30
CA PHE A 264 53.49 -8.39 -21.31
C PHE A 264 52.53 -7.63 -20.37
N MET A 265 52.95 -6.47 -19.85
CA MET A 265 52.10 -5.61 -19.01
C MET A 265 50.84 -5.12 -19.75
N GLY A 266 50.98 -4.73 -21.01
CA GLY A 266 49.86 -4.32 -21.86
C GLY A 266 48.88 -5.46 -22.12
N LEU A 267 49.37 -6.66 -22.43
CA LEU A 267 48.54 -7.85 -22.62
C LEU A 267 47.82 -8.23 -21.32
N TRP A 268 48.53 -8.20 -20.18
CA TRP A 268 47.95 -8.44 -18.87
C TRP A 268 46.82 -7.45 -18.55
N LEU A 269 47.03 -6.16 -18.83
CA LEU A 269 46.03 -5.12 -18.64
C LEU A 269 44.77 -5.36 -19.49
N LEU A 270 44.93 -5.74 -20.76
CA LEU A 270 43.82 -6.10 -21.64
C LEU A 270 43.03 -7.29 -21.08
N ILE A 271 43.71 -8.36 -20.68
CA ILE A 271 43.07 -9.54 -20.08
C ILE A 271 42.33 -9.15 -18.79
N ALA A 272 42.92 -8.30 -17.94
CA ALA A 272 42.29 -7.83 -16.72
C ALA A 272 41.02 -7.01 -17.00
N ILE A 273 41.01 -6.18 -18.05
CA ILE A 273 39.84 -5.42 -18.49
C ILE A 273 38.72 -6.36 -18.97
N PHE A 274 39.02 -7.33 -19.82
CA PHE A 274 38.02 -8.28 -20.33
C PHE A 274 37.46 -9.18 -19.22
N ARG A 275 38.27 -9.59 -18.24
CA ARG A 275 37.83 -10.46 -17.16
C ARG A 275 36.99 -9.75 -16.09
N SER A 276 37.21 -8.45 -15.91
CA SER A 276 36.47 -7.60 -14.96
C SER A 276 35.22 -6.95 -15.55
N GLY A 277 35.09 -6.92 -16.88
CA GLY A 277 33.95 -6.38 -17.62
C GLY A 277 32.78 -7.35 -17.83
N LYS A 278 32.58 -8.35 -16.95
CA LYS A 278 31.32 -9.10 -16.95
C LYS A 278 30.20 -8.17 -16.47
N PHE A 279 29.44 -7.65 -17.43
CA PHE A 279 28.05 -7.25 -17.23
C PHE A 279 27.22 -8.45 -16.75
#